data_AF-A0A423TG58-F1
#
_entry.id   AF-A0A423TG58-F1
#
_cell.length_a   1.000
_cell.length_b   1.000
_cell.length_c   1.000
_cell.angle_alpha   90.00
_cell.angle_beta   90.00
_cell.angle_gamma   90.00
#
_symmetry.space_group_name_H-M   'P 1'
#
loop_
_entity.id
_entity.type
_entity.pdbx_description
1 polymer ?
#
loop_
_entity_poly.entity_id
_entity_poly.type
_entity_poly.pdbx_seq_one_letter_code
_entity_poly.pdbx_strand_id
1 'polypeptide(L)'
;MQHIISIHNVNNELAWQEVLKWESLHKNECGNPKLKRFGGKASDYSPRARMRSWLGYELPFDRHDWIVDRCGKEVRYIIDYYDGGDVNPEDYKFAILDVRPAMDSWENIWDRMVVAWWRWTRS
;
A
#
# COMPACT_ATOMS: atom_id res chain seq x y z
N MET A 1 16.94 -10.09 16.54
CA MET A 1 16.51 -8.68 16.67
C MET A 1 16.98 -7.83 15.48
N GLN A 2 18.27 -7.80 15.12
CA GLN A 2 18.74 -7.10 13.91
C GLN A 2 18.09 -7.59 12.60
N HIS A 3 17.90 -8.90 12.46
CA HIS A 3 17.22 -9.52 11.33
C HIS A 3 15.76 -9.07 11.15
N ILE A 4 15.06 -8.81 12.26
CA ILE A 4 13.65 -8.39 12.22
C ILE A 4 13.57 -6.93 11.74
N ILE A 5 14.48 -6.08 12.24
CA ILE A 5 14.58 -4.68 11.83
C ILE A 5 14.91 -4.57 10.33
N SER A 6 15.82 -5.39 9.81
CA SER A 6 16.13 -5.40 8.38
C SER A 6 14.93 -5.82 7.52
N ILE A 7 14.12 -6.79 7.97
CA ILE A 7 12.89 -7.19 7.27
C ILE A 7 11.88 -6.05 7.23
N HIS A 8 11.64 -5.35 8.35
CA HIS A 8 10.74 -4.20 8.38
C HIS A 8 11.21 -3.07 7.45
N ASN A 9 12.52 -2.80 7.39
CA ASN A 9 13.06 -1.79 6.50
C ASN A 9 12.86 -2.15 5.02
N VAL A 10 13.10 -3.42 4.65
CA VAL A 10 12.84 -3.90 3.29
C VAL A 10 11.35 -3.79 2.94
N ASN A 11 10.46 -4.20 3.85
CA ASN A 11 9.02 -4.10 3.64
C ASN A 11 8.55 -2.64 3.49
N ASN A 12 9.10 -1.71 4.27
CA ASN A 12 8.82 -0.28 4.14
C ASN A 12 9.34 0.28 2.81
N GLU A 13 10.53 -0.12 2.37
CA GLU A 13 11.06 0.31 1.08
C GLU A 13 10.18 -0.20 -0.07
N LEU A 14 9.79 -1.47 -0.05
CA LEU A 14 8.85 -2.03 -1.02
C LEU A 14 7.51 -1.29 -1.01
N ALA A 15 7.00 -0.94 0.16
CA ALA A 15 5.78 -0.13 0.32
C ALA A 15 5.92 1.25 -0.33
N TRP A 16 7.06 1.91 -0.12
CA TRP A 16 7.35 3.18 -0.76
C TRP A 16 7.45 3.07 -2.29
N GLN A 17 8.11 2.03 -2.81
CA GLN A 17 8.19 1.77 -4.24
C GLN A 17 6.80 1.59 -4.88
N GLU A 18 5.89 0.88 -4.20
CA GLU A 18 4.50 0.76 -4.67
C GLU A 18 3.75 2.09 -4.64
N VAL A 19 3.93 2.93 -3.61
CA VAL A 19 3.38 4.29 -3.57
C VAL A 19 3.88 5.11 -4.76
N LEU A 20 5.19 5.06 -5.06
CA LEU A 20 5.77 5.76 -6.21
C LEU A 20 5.19 5.26 -7.55
N LYS A 21 4.85 3.97 -7.68
CA LYS A 21 4.14 3.45 -8.86
C LYS A 21 2.77 4.09 -9.02
N TRP A 22 2.02 4.27 -7.93
CA TRP A 22 0.74 4.99 -7.98
C TRP A 22 0.92 6.46 -8.34
N GLU A 23 1.91 7.13 -7.73
CA GLU A 23 2.24 8.53 -8.02
C GLU A 23 2.75 8.74 -9.46
N SER A 24 3.21 7.67 -10.15
CA SER A 24 3.61 7.77 -11.56
C SER A 24 2.47 8.19 -12.50
N LEU A 25 1.21 7.94 -12.12
CA LEU A 25 0.02 8.44 -12.83
C LEU A 25 -0.03 9.98 -12.85
N HIS A 26 0.52 10.59 -11.80
CA HIS A 26 0.46 12.03 -11.52
C HIS A 26 1.81 12.72 -11.68
N LYS A 27 2.76 12.06 -12.36
CA LYS A 27 4.12 12.57 -12.59
C LYS A 27 4.13 13.94 -13.28
N ASN A 28 3.12 14.22 -14.10
CA ASN A 28 2.97 15.50 -14.80
C ASN A 28 2.49 16.63 -13.86
N GLU A 29 1.79 16.31 -12.77
CA GLU A 29 1.33 17.29 -11.78
C GLU A 29 2.40 17.60 -10.74
N CYS A 30 3.13 16.57 -10.29
CA CYS A 30 4.16 16.71 -9.26
C CYS A 30 5.27 15.69 -9.48
N GLY A 31 6.51 16.18 -9.69
CA GLY A 31 7.66 15.31 -9.95
C GLY A 31 8.28 14.68 -8.69
N ASN A 32 7.97 15.20 -7.50
CA ASN A 32 8.63 14.82 -6.25
C ASN A 32 7.62 14.68 -5.10
N PRO A 33 6.83 13.58 -5.04
CA PRO A 33 5.97 13.30 -3.90
C PRO A 33 6.82 13.06 -2.64
N LYS A 34 6.37 13.58 -1.49
CA LYS A 34 7.08 13.43 -0.22
C LYS A 34 6.20 12.73 0.80
N LEU A 35 6.79 11.88 1.62
CA LEU A 35 6.07 11.29 2.73
C LEU A 35 5.91 12.32 3.86
N LYS A 36 4.66 12.71 4.14
CA LYS A 36 4.34 13.73 5.14
C LYS A 36 4.15 13.12 6.53
N ARG A 37 3.45 11.99 6.61
CA ARG A 37 3.14 11.35 7.90
C ARG A 37 2.99 9.84 7.76
N PHE A 38 3.54 9.14 8.75
CA PHE A 38 3.25 7.73 9.04
C PHE A 38 2.14 7.64 10.09
N GLY A 39 1.07 6.90 9.81
CA GLY A 39 0.04 6.55 10.77
C GLY A 39 -0.14 5.04 10.85
N GLY A 40 0.32 4.41 11.93
CA GLY A 40 -0.03 3.02 12.22
C GLY A 40 -1.50 2.94 12.64
N LYS A 41 -2.31 2.15 11.93
CA LYS A 41 -3.71 1.88 12.28
C LYS A 41 -3.93 0.37 12.38
N ALA A 42 -3.22 -0.24 13.32
CA ALA A 42 -3.27 -1.68 13.55
C ALA A 42 -4.67 -2.19 13.98
N SER A 43 -5.48 -1.35 14.64
CA SER A 43 -6.81 -1.73 15.17
C SER A 43 -8.00 -1.40 14.24
N ASP A 44 -7.78 -0.62 13.18
CA ASP A 44 -8.85 -0.26 12.24
C ASP A 44 -8.68 -1.07 10.95
N TYR A 45 -9.22 -2.28 10.89
CA TYR A 45 -9.25 -3.04 9.64
C TYR A 45 -10.01 -2.27 8.57
N SER A 46 -9.46 -2.22 7.35
CA SER A 46 -10.17 -1.59 6.24
C SER A 46 -11.51 -2.30 5.99
N PRO A 47 -12.56 -1.59 5.55
CA PRO A 47 -13.83 -2.24 5.22
C PRO A 47 -13.67 -3.41 4.25
N ARG A 48 -12.68 -3.32 3.35
CA ARG A 48 -12.30 -4.39 2.42
C ARG A 48 -11.68 -5.60 3.15
N ALA A 49 -10.79 -5.38 4.11
CA ALA A 49 -10.20 -6.45 4.91
C ALA A 49 -11.28 -7.19 5.71
N ARG A 50 -12.24 -6.46 6.30
CA ARG A 50 -13.39 -7.07 7.00
C ARG A 50 -14.25 -7.93 6.07
N MET A 51 -14.53 -7.44 4.86
CA MET A 51 -15.30 -8.19 3.86
C MET A 51 -14.55 -9.42 3.36
N ARG A 52 -13.24 -9.32 3.13
CA ARG A 52 -12.38 -10.46 2.77
C ARG A 52 -12.33 -11.52 3.87
N SER A 53 -12.22 -11.09 5.12
CA SER A 53 -12.27 -12.00 6.27
C SER A 53 -13.59 -12.75 6.37
N TRP A 54 -14.71 -12.08 6.08
CA TRP A 54 -16.02 -12.74 6.00
C TRP A 54 -16.10 -13.80 4.90
N LEU A 55 -15.33 -13.63 3.81
CA LEU A 55 -15.20 -14.61 2.73
C LEU A 55 -14.14 -15.69 3.00
N GLY A 56 -13.58 -15.74 4.22
CA GLY A 56 -12.61 -16.76 4.63
C GLY A 56 -11.15 -16.46 4.29
N TYR A 57 -10.84 -15.25 3.81
CA TYR A 57 -9.44 -14.83 3.57
C TYR A 57 -8.80 -14.30 4.85
N GLU A 58 -7.47 -14.41 4.94
CA GLU A 58 -6.73 -13.90 6.09
C GLU A 58 -6.80 -12.37 6.19
N LEU A 59 -6.92 -11.88 7.42
CA LEU A 59 -6.83 -10.46 7.73
C LEU A 59 -5.37 -10.01 7.61
N PRO A 60 -5.12 -8.76 7.20
CA PRO A 60 -3.77 -8.22 7.24
C PRO A 60 -3.29 -8.18 8.69
N PHE A 61 -2.08 -8.68 8.93
CA PHE A 61 -1.48 -8.69 10.27
C PHE A 61 -1.05 -7.28 10.70
N ASP A 62 -0.80 -6.39 9.74
CA ASP A 62 -0.42 -5.02 9.99
C ASP A 62 -1.01 -4.08 8.93
N ARG A 63 -1.52 -2.93 9.37
CA ARG A 63 -2.10 -1.90 8.50
C ARG A 63 -1.50 -0.55 8.81
N HIS A 64 -1.04 0.09 7.75
CA HIS A 64 -0.48 1.44 7.78
C HIS A 64 -1.27 2.38 6.87
N ASP A 65 -1.57 3.57 7.38
CA ASP A 65 -2.08 4.69 6.60
C ASP A 65 -0.92 5.70 6.43
N TRP A 66 -0.44 5.87 5.20
CA TRP A 66 0.61 6.85 4.88
C TRP A 66 -0.02 8.08 4.26
N ILE A 67 0.42 9.27 4.67
CA ILE A 67 0.00 10.53 4.06
C ILE A 67 1.16 11.05 3.23
N VAL A 68 0.94 11.12 1.92
CA VAL A 68 1.88 11.63 0.92
C VAL A 68 1.48 13.05 0.55
N ASP A 69 2.45 13.95 0.56
CA ASP A 69 2.31 15.30 0.06
C ASP A 69 2.69 15.34 -1.42
N ARG A 70 1.69 15.55 -2.26
CA ARG A 70 1.81 15.77 -3.70
C ARG A 70 1.75 17.27 -3.96
N CYS A 71 2.88 17.95 -3.78
CA CYS A 71 3.03 19.38 -4.08
C CYS A 71 1.95 20.28 -3.41
N GLY A 72 1.60 19.99 -2.16
CA GLY A 72 0.59 20.72 -1.38
C GLY A 72 -0.75 19.99 -1.24
N LYS A 73 -0.98 18.92 -2.01
CA LYS A 73 -2.14 18.03 -1.85
C LYS A 73 -1.79 16.86 -0.94
N GLU A 74 -2.58 16.64 0.11
CA GLU A 74 -2.43 15.47 0.97
C GLU A 74 -3.20 14.28 0.40
N VAL A 75 -2.47 13.24 0.02
CA VAL A 75 -3.03 11.99 -0.50
C VAL A 75 -2.78 10.89 0.52
N ARG A 76 -3.84 10.23 0.97
CA ARG A 76 -3.74 9.13 1.91
C ARG A 76 -3.65 7.80 1.18
N TYR A 77 -2.63 7.01 1.51
CA TYR A 77 -2.41 5.65 1.05
C TYR A 77 -2.71 4.67 2.18
N ILE A 78 -3.34 3.55 1.83
CA ILE A 78 -3.60 2.42 2.72
C ILE A 78 -2.68 1.29 2.29
N ILE A 79 -1.94 0.75 3.25
CA ILE A 79 -0.94 -0.29 3.07
C ILE A 79 -1.33 -1.43 4.00
N ASP A 80 -1.82 -2.52 3.41
CA ASP A 80 -2.16 -3.74 4.14
C ASP A 80 -1.02 -4.76 3.92
N TYR A 81 -0.46 -5.27 5.01
CA TYR A 81 0.52 -6.37 4.98
C TYR A 81 -0.19 -7.68 5.30
N TYR A 82 -0.07 -8.65 4.38
CA TYR A 82 -0.62 -10.00 4.53
C TYR A 82 0.52 -11.01 4.65
N ASP A 83 0.28 -12.08 5.40
CA ASP A 83 1.21 -13.19 5.44
C ASP A 83 1.20 -13.89 4.06
N GLY A 84 2.37 -14.05 3.46
CA GLY A 84 2.53 -14.67 2.14
C GLY A 84 2.60 -16.19 2.19
N GLY A 85 2.59 -16.80 3.39
CA GLY A 85 2.84 -18.22 3.59
C GLY A 85 4.33 -18.58 3.56
N ASP A 86 4.67 -19.83 3.27
CA ASP A 86 6.06 -20.32 3.21
C ASP A 86 6.82 -19.71 2.01
N VAL A 87 7.56 -18.63 2.27
CA VAL A 87 8.42 -17.96 1.28
C VAL A 87 9.90 -18.30 1.49
N ASN A 88 10.61 -18.44 0.38
CA ASN A 88 12.04 -18.78 0.33
C ASN A 88 12.87 -17.91 1.31
N PRO A 89 13.73 -18.52 2.15
CA PRO A 89 14.59 -17.81 3.12
C PRO A 89 15.53 -16.76 2.50
N GLU A 90 15.74 -16.79 1.19
CA GLU A 90 16.71 -15.97 0.47
C GLU A 90 16.15 -14.60 0.03
N ASP A 91 14.84 -14.49 -0.20
CA ASP A 91 14.25 -13.27 -0.77
C ASP A 91 13.83 -12.23 0.28
N TYR A 92 13.81 -12.60 1.57
CA TYR A 92 13.37 -11.75 2.68
C TYR A 92 11.99 -11.08 2.50
N LYS A 93 11.20 -11.50 1.51
CA LYS A 93 9.85 -10.99 1.20
C LYS A 93 8.81 -11.80 1.97
N PHE A 94 8.74 -11.57 3.27
CA PHE A 94 7.84 -12.29 4.17
C PHE A 94 6.37 -11.88 4.04
N ALA A 95 6.06 -10.77 3.37
CA ALA A 95 4.70 -10.22 3.32
C ALA A 95 4.23 -9.91 1.90
N ILE A 96 2.99 -10.31 1.60
CA ILE A 96 2.26 -9.80 0.45
C ILE A 96 1.78 -8.39 0.80
N LEU A 97 2.08 -7.44 -0.07
CA LEU A 97 1.83 -6.03 0.13
C LEU A 97 0.68 -5.55 -0.77
N ASP A 98 -0.40 -5.02 -0.19
CA ASP A 98 -1.47 -4.35 -0.93
C ASP A 98 -1.45 -2.85 -0.62
N VAL A 99 -0.83 -2.08 -1.52
CA VAL A 99 -0.78 -0.60 -1.47
C VAL A 99 -1.82 -0.02 -2.40
N ARG A 100 -2.61 0.91 -1.88
CA ARG A 100 -3.62 1.61 -2.66
C ARG A 100 -3.95 3.01 -2.09
N PRO A 101 -4.33 3.97 -2.93
CA PRO A 101 -4.85 5.23 -2.42
C PRO A 101 -6.20 5.01 -1.70
N ALA A 102 -6.46 5.81 -0.67
CA ALA A 102 -7.70 5.79 0.09
C ALA A 102 -8.85 6.35 -0.74
N MET A 103 -10.06 5.81 -0.59
CA MET A 103 -11.25 6.28 -1.33
C MET A 103 -11.91 7.49 -0.66
N ASP A 104 -11.11 8.42 -0.16
CA ASP A 104 -11.58 9.68 0.44
C ASP A 104 -11.69 10.82 -0.56
N SER A 105 -11.06 10.70 -1.74
CA SER A 105 -11.14 11.68 -2.82
C SER A 105 -11.56 11.03 -4.15
N TRP A 106 -12.19 11.84 -5.01
CA TRP A 106 -12.59 11.42 -6.36
C TRP A 106 -11.39 11.07 -7.24
N GLU A 107 -10.30 11.82 -7.11
CA GLU A 107 -9.02 11.57 -7.80
C GLU A 107 -8.48 10.18 -7.44
N ASN A 108 -8.47 9.83 -6.16
CA ASN A 108 -8.02 8.52 -5.69
C ASN A 108 -8.93 7.37 -6.17
N ILE A 109 -10.25 7.59 -6.25
CA ILE A 109 -11.17 6.59 -6.80
C ILE A 109 -10.88 6.37 -8.29
N TRP A 110 -10.68 7.47 -9.03
CA TRP A 110 -10.35 7.42 -10.45
C TRP A 110 -9.03 6.68 -10.71
N ASP A 111 -7.98 6.98 -9.93
CA ASP A 111 -6.69 6.27 -10.01
C ASP A 111 -6.87 4.75 -9.89
N ARG A 112 -7.70 4.33 -8.93
CA ARG A 112 -7.98 2.89 -8.72
C ARG A 112 -8.70 2.28 -9.90
N MET A 113 -9.64 3.01 -10.52
CA MET A 113 -10.32 2.56 -11.72
C MET A 113 -9.36 2.43 -12.91
N VAL A 114 -8.49 3.42 -13.12
CA VAL A 114 -7.48 3.40 -14.19
C VAL A 114 -6.54 2.21 -14.04
N VAL A 115 -5.99 2.00 -12.84
CA VAL A 115 -5.08 0.87 -12.58
C VAL A 115 -5.82 -0.47 -12.68
N ALA A 116 -7.07 -0.56 -12.20
CA ALA A 116 -7.88 -1.77 -12.35
C ALA A 116 -8.14 -2.09 -13.83
N TRP A 117 -8.47 -1.08 -14.64
CA TRP A 117 -8.66 -1.22 -16.08
C TRP A 117 -7.37 -1.67 -16.78
N TRP A 118 -6.23 -1.09 -16.43
CA TRP A 118 -4.93 -1.51 -16.99
C TRP A 118 -4.58 -2.95 -16.64
N ARG A 119 -4.84 -3.37 -15.40
CA ARG A 119 -4.63 -4.76 -14.97
C ARG A 119 -5.53 -5.73 -15.74
N TRP A 120 -6.76 -5.31 -16.05
CA TRP A 120 -7.72 -6.13 -16.80
C TRP A 120 -7.39 -6.21 -18.30
N THR A 121 -6.91 -5.12 -18.88
CA THR A 121 -6.64 -5.03 -20.34
C THR A 121 -5.25 -5.49 -20.74
N ARG A 122 -4.31 -5.59 -19.80
CA ARG A 122 -2.95 -6.11 -20.03
C ARG A 122 -2.75 -7.57 -19.60
N SER A 123 -3.82 -8.31 -19.30
CA SER A 123 -3.78 -9.75 -19.00
C SER A 123 -3.86 -10.61 -20.26
#